data_AF-K0SE80-F1
#
_entry.id   AF-K0SE80-F1
#
_cell.length_a   1.000
_cell.length_b   1.000
_cell.length_c   1.000
_cell.angle_alpha   90.00
_cell.angle_beta   90.00
_cell.angle_gamma   90.00
#
_symmetry.space_group_name_H-M   'P 1'
#
loop_
_entity.id
_entity.type
_entity.pdbx_description
1 polymer ?
#
loop_
_entity_poly.entity_id
_entity_poly.type
_entity_poly.pdbx_seq_one_letter_code
_entity_poly.pdbx_strand_id
1 'polypeptide(L)'
;MAEGIFNRLRHLYDTNQDPDIKPNVYTANAVMNACAFSKHEEDREEALAMSFRTFMWLDEQPDVHADAYTFTIMLSVCSNLIPRDDHAIRFENAAMLFSKCCEYGYLNDHVLWKLKLALSEQEYFQVVGAGPETKSSDMDPSWSRTVVMKRSQDRHGWGRNRHRDRRENHYDRY
;
A
#
# COMPACT_ATOMS: atom_id res chain seq x y z
N MET A 1 -12.39 5.81 -16.99
CA MET A 1 -11.47 6.13 -15.89
C MET A 1 -11.86 5.37 -14.64
N ALA A 2 -10.88 4.96 -13.81
CA ALA A 2 -11.11 4.24 -12.56
C ALA A 2 -11.95 5.05 -11.53
N GLU A 3 -11.90 6.39 -11.63
CA GLU A 3 -12.70 7.33 -10.84
C GLU A 3 -14.20 7.02 -10.84
N GLY A 4 -14.78 6.80 -12.03
CA GLY A 4 -16.21 6.55 -12.16
C GLY A 4 -16.68 5.29 -11.45
N ILE A 5 -15.78 4.31 -11.28
CA ILE A 5 -16.10 3.06 -10.57
C ILE A 5 -16.00 3.28 -9.06
N PHE A 6 -14.93 3.94 -8.59
CA PHE A 6 -14.72 4.17 -7.16
C PHE A 6 -15.80 5.09 -6.56
N ASN A 7 -16.08 6.22 -7.21
CA ASN A 7 -17.12 7.15 -6.76
C ASN A 7 -18.51 6.52 -6.79
N ARG A 8 -18.77 5.65 -7.78
CA ARG A 8 -20.04 4.90 -7.85
C ARG A 8 -20.15 3.86 -6.75
N LEU A 9 -19.09 3.13 -6.42
CA LEU A 9 -19.09 2.20 -5.29
C LEU A 9 -19.34 2.92 -3.97
N ARG A 10 -18.67 4.06 -3.75
CA ARG A 10 -18.90 4.92 -2.57
C ARG A 10 -20.35 5.41 -2.50
N HIS A 11 -20.88 5.96 -3.59
CA HIS A 11 -22.26 6.44 -3.64
C HIS A 11 -23.28 5.31 -3.38
N LEU A 12 -23.06 4.13 -3.97
CA LEU A 12 -23.93 2.98 -3.76
C LEU A 12 -23.89 2.50 -2.30
N TYR A 13 -22.71 2.48 -1.68
CA TYR A 13 -22.57 2.17 -0.26
C TYR A 13 -23.29 3.21 0.61
N ASP A 14 -23.06 4.49 0.38
CA ASP A 14 -23.69 5.57 1.14
C ASP A 14 -25.22 5.51 1.05
N THR A 15 -25.76 5.12 -0.12
CA THR A 15 -27.20 5.01 -0.39
C THR A 15 -27.81 3.74 0.22
N ASN A 16 -27.17 2.59 0.06
CA ASN A 16 -27.77 1.28 0.37
C ASN A 16 -27.33 0.74 1.73
N GLN A 17 -26.27 1.28 2.32
CA GLN A 17 -25.61 0.79 3.55
C GLN A 17 -25.25 -0.71 3.48
N ASP A 18 -25.09 -1.23 2.27
CA ASP A 18 -24.80 -2.65 2.04
C ASP A 18 -23.29 -2.91 2.26
N PRO A 19 -22.91 -3.68 3.27
CA PRO A 19 -21.50 -3.92 3.59
C PRO A 19 -20.75 -4.64 2.48
N ASP A 20 -21.42 -5.40 1.60
CA ASP A 20 -20.78 -6.15 0.52
C ASP A 20 -20.25 -5.24 -0.60
N ILE A 21 -20.75 -4.00 -0.68
CA ILE A 21 -20.32 -2.99 -1.64
C ILE A 21 -19.44 -1.90 -1.01
N LYS A 22 -19.17 -1.96 0.30
CA LYS A 22 -18.32 -1.00 0.99
C LYS A 22 -16.90 -1.05 0.39
N PRO A 23 -16.37 0.07 -0.13
CA PRO A 23 -14.98 0.09 -0.59
C PRO A 23 -14.03 -0.27 0.56
N ASN A 24 -12.98 -1.03 0.25
CA ASN A 24 -11.98 -1.45 1.23
C ASN A 24 -10.55 -1.18 0.71
N VAL A 25 -9.54 -1.60 1.47
CA VAL A 25 -8.13 -1.39 1.13
C VAL A 25 -7.77 -1.98 -0.24
N TYR A 26 -8.37 -3.09 -0.64
CA TYR A 26 -8.11 -3.71 -1.95
C TYR A 26 -8.69 -2.87 -3.09
N THR A 27 -9.92 -2.37 -2.93
CA THR A 27 -10.55 -1.48 -3.92
C THR A 27 -9.77 -0.19 -4.07
N ALA A 28 -9.37 0.45 -2.96
CA ALA A 28 -8.55 1.65 -2.97
C ALA A 28 -7.19 1.40 -3.65
N ASN A 29 -6.50 0.31 -3.28
CA ASN A 29 -5.21 -0.07 -3.87
C ASN A 29 -5.34 -0.32 -5.38
N ALA A 30 -6.43 -0.95 -5.84
CA ALA A 30 -6.66 -1.17 -7.26
C ALA A 30 -6.79 0.14 -8.06
N VAL A 31 -7.52 1.12 -7.52
CA VAL A 31 -7.70 2.44 -8.13
C VAL A 31 -6.37 3.20 -8.19
N MET A 32 -5.67 3.33 -7.06
CA MET A 32 -4.38 4.02 -7.01
C MET A 32 -3.34 3.36 -7.90
N ASN A 33 -3.33 2.03 -7.97
CA ASN A 33 -2.41 1.29 -8.84
C ASN A 33 -2.74 1.52 -10.33
N ALA A 34 -4.01 1.57 -10.70
CA ALA A 34 -4.40 1.94 -12.07
C ALA A 34 -3.92 3.35 -12.44
N CYS A 35 -4.09 4.32 -11.54
CA CYS A 35 -3.61 5.69 -11.71
C CYS A 35 -2.08 5.77 -11.82
N ALA A 36 -1.34 5.03 -11.00
CA ALA A 36 0.12 5.01 -11.01
C ALA A 36 0.74 4.62 -12.36
N PHE A 37 -0.02 3.93 -13.22
CA PHE A 37 0.41 3.47 -14.54
C PHE A 37 -0.39 4.12 -15.69
N SER A 38 -1.02 5.27 -15.45
CA SER A 38 -1.61 6.09 -16.51
C SER A 38 -0.56 6.45 -17.57
N LYS A 39 -0.87 6.11 -18.82
CA LYS A 39 0.08 6.28 -19.96
C LYS A 39 -0.12 7.58 -20.72
N HIS A 40 -1.33 8.11 -20.70
CA HIS A 40 -1.73 9.32 -21.39
C HIS A 40 -1.31 10.54 -20.57
N GLU A 41 -0.63 11.49 -21.20
CA GLU A 41 -0.08 12.66 -20.53
C GLU A 41 -1.20 13.59 -20.05
N GLU A 42 -2.25 13.71 -20.85
CA GLU A 42 -3.48 14.43 -20.57
C GLU A 42 -4.22 13.93 -19.32
N ASP A 43 -4.04 12.65 -18.96
CA ASP A 43 -4.70 12.03 -17.80
C ASP A 43 -3.84 12.09 -16.52
N ARG A 44 -2.58 12.54 -16.59
CA ARG A 44 -1.63 12.43 -15.46
C ARG A 44 -2.04 13.26 -14.25
N GLU A 45 -2.46 14.50 -14.49
CA GLU A 45 -2.88 15.41 -13.42
C GLU A 45 -4.11 14.84 -12.69
N GLU A 46 -5.12 14.40 -13.46
CA GLU A 46 -6.32 13.79 -12.90
C GLU A 46 -6.02 12.46 -12.17
N ALA A 47 -5.15 11.62 -12.75
CA ALA A 47 -4.72 10.37 -12.11
C ALA A 47 -3.97 10.61 -10.80
N LEU A 48 -3.13 11.66 -10.74
CA LEU A 48 -2.43 12.08 -9.52
C LEU A 48 -3.45 12.53 -8.48
N ALA A 49 -4.34 13.45 -8.83
CA ALA A 49 -5.35 13.98 -7.94
C ALA A 49 -6.27 12.86 -7.41
N MET A 50 -6.72 11.95 -8.27
CA MET A 50 -7.53 10.79 -7.90
C MET A 50 -6.81 9.85 -6.93
N SER A 51 -5.51 9.59 -7.14
CA SER A 51 -4.73 8.74 -6.25
C SER A 51 -4.68 9.32 -4.84
N PHE A 52 -4.42 10.62 -4.71
CA PHE A 52 -4.40 11.29 -3.40
C PHE A 52 -5.79 11.37 -2.76
N ARG A 53 -6.85 11.67 -3.52
CA ARG A 53 -8.23 11.64 -3.01
C ARG A 53 -8.60 10.25 -2.45
N THR A 54 -8.20 9.20 -3.17
CA THR A 54 -8.46 7.80 -2.76
C THR A 54 -7.66 7.44 -1.50
N PHE A 55 -6.39 7.85 -1.43
CA PHE A 55 -5.55 7.63 -0.25
C PHE A 55 -6.07 8.38 0.98
N MET A 56 -6.47 9.65 0.83
CA MET A 56 -7.06 10.44 1.92
C MET A 56 -8.35 9.81 2.43
N TRP A 57 -9.24 9.39 1.53
CA TRP A 57 -10.44 8.67 1.93
C TRP A 57 -10.12 7.41 2.74
N LEU A 58 -9.10 6.64 2.33
CA LEU A 58 -8.67 5.43 3.04
C LEU A 58 -8.09 5.75 4.42
N ASP A 59 -7.32 6.83 4.55
CA ASP A 59 -6.71 7.30 5.81
C ASP A 59 -7.77 7.80 6.81
N GLU A 60 -8.91 8.27 6.32
CA GLU A 60 -10.06 8.71 7.13
C GLU A 60 -10.96 7.56 7.61
N GLN A 61 -10.77 6.33 7.10
CA GLN A 61 -11.63 5.20 7.50
C GLN A 61 -11.26 4.67 8.89
N PRO A 62 -12.25 4.44 9.78
CA PRO A 62 -12.00 3.96 11.14
C PRO A 62 -11.69 2.45 11.20
N ASP A 63 -12.14 1.68 10.21
CA ASP A 63 -12.13 0.21 10.21
C ASP A 63 -11.27 -0.39 9.09
N VAL A 64 -10.76 0.45 8.20
CA VAL A 64 -9.90 0.05 7.08
C VAL A 64 -8.69 0.96 7.07
N HIS A 65 -7.49 0.40 7.00
CA HIS A 65 -6.25 1.17 7.01
C HIS A 65 -5.36 0.82 5.84
N ALA A 66 -4.59 1.81 5.41
CA ALA A 66 -3.47 1.62 4.50
C ALA A 66 -2.50 0.56 5.05
N ASP A 67 -1.94 -0.25 4.15
CA ASP A 67 -0.89 -1.20 4.47
C ASP A 67 0.40 -0.92 3.69
N ALA A 68 1.42 -1.75 3.88
CA ALA A 68 2.69 -1.59 3.18
C ALA A 68 2.56 -1.59 1.65
N TYR A 69 1.55 -2.28 1.11
CA TYR A 69 1.28 -2.30 -0.32
C TYR A 69 0.65 -0.98 -0.78
N THR A 70 -0.26 -0.41 0.01
CA THR A 70 -0.81 0.94 -0.23
C THR A 70 0.30 1.99 -0.34
N PHE A 71 1.23 2.04 0.61
CA PHE A 71 2.35 2.98 0.57
C PHE A 71 3.28 2.75 -0.63
N THR A 72 3.52 1.49 -0.99
CA THR A 72 4.30 1.11 -2.19
C THR A 72 3.66 1.64 -3.49
N ILE A 73 2.33 1.60 -3.59
CA ILE A 73 1.59 2.15 -4.72
C ILE A 73 1.68 3.68 -4.73
N MET A 74 1.43 4.35 -3.60
CA MET A 74 1.47 5.81 -3.54
C MET A 74 2.85 6.40 -3.82
N LEU A 75 3.92 5.74 -3.40
CA LEU A 75 5.27 6.12 -3.80
C LEU A 75 5.48 5.95 -5.31
N SER A 76 4.89 4.90 -5.92
CA SER A 76 4.92 4.72 -7.38
C SER A 76 4.10 5.78 -8.11
N VAL A 77 2.96 6.22 -7.57
CA VAL A 77 2.18 7.37 -8.06
C VAL A 77 3.09 8.61 -8.12
N CYS A 78 3.78 8.93 -7.02
CA CYS A 78 4.70 10.05 -6.97
C CYS A 78 5.84 9.90 -7.99
N SER A 79 6.44 8.72 -8.09
CA SER A 79 7.55 8.45 -9.02
C SER A 79 7.13 8.55 -10.49
N ASN A 80 5.90 8.19 -10.83
CA ASN A 80 5.48 8.04 -12.22
C ASN A 80 4.71 9.25 -12.76
N LEU A 81 3.92 9.92 -11.90
CA LEU A 81 3.01 10.97 -12.34
C LEU A 81 3.52 12.38 -12.04
N ILE A 82 4.35 12.57 -11.01
CA ILE A 82 4.96 13.88 -10.73
C ILE A 82 6.20 14.05 -11.64
N PRO A 83 6.29 15.16 -12.39
CA PRO A 83 7.45 15.46 -13.23
C PRO A 83 8.78 15.33 -12.48
N ARG A 84 9.82 14.85 -13.16
CA ARG A 84 11.13 14.57 -12.52
C ARG A 84 11.86 15.81 -12.05
N ASP A 85 11.60 16.94 -12.71
CA ASP A 85 12.12 18.26 -12.42
C ASP A 85 11.36 18.96 -11.28
N ASP A 86 10.18 18.47 -10.92
CA ASP A 86 9.44 18.93 -9.73
C ASP A 86 9.90 18.19 -8.47
N HIS A 87 11.15 18.44 -8.10
CA HIS A 87 11.80 17.84 -6.94
C HIS A 87 11.08 18.18 -5.62
N ALA A 88 10.58 19.41 -5.50
CA ALA A 88 9.93 19.89 -4.28
C ALA A 88 8.64 19.11 -3.99
N ILE A 89 7.75 18.97 -4.97
CA ILE A 89 6.50 18.24 -4.79
C ILE A 89 6.76 16.74 -4.59
N ARG A 90 7.74 16.16 -5.30
CA ARG A 90 8.14 14.76 -5.09
C ARG A 90 8.64 14.51 -3.67
N PHE A 91 9.51 15.40 -3.19
CA PHE A 91 10.06 15.34 -1.84
C PHE A 91 8.97 15.40 -0.78
N GLU A 92 8.12 16.42 -0.83
CA GLU A 92 7.07 16.65 0.17
C GLU A 92 6.12 15.46 0.27
N ASN A 93 5.66 14.95 -0.87
CA ASN A 93 4.72 13.82 -0.90
C ASN A 93 5.38 12.51 -0.45
N ALA A 94 6.61 12.23 -0.89
CA ALA A 94 7.32 11.02 -0.48
C ALA A 94 7.66 11.03 1.02
N ALA A 95 8.05 12.18 1.57
CA ALA A 95 8.32 12.36 3.00
C ALA A 95 7.05 12.14 3.84
N MET A 96 5.92 12.74 3.43
CA MET A 96 4.63 12.56 4.09
C MET A 96 4.20 11.08 4.09
N LEU A 97 4.31 10.40 2.95
CA LEU A 97 3.97 8.97 2.83
C LEU A 97 4.88 8.08 3.69
N PHE A 98 6.17 8.41 3.77
CA PHE A 98 7.10 7.69 4.64
C PHE A 98 6.75 7.88 6.12
N SER A 99 6.48 9.11 6.57
CA SER A 99 6.07 9.39 7.95
C SER A 99 4.83 8.59 8.32
N LYS A 100 3.78 8.65 7.49
CA LYS A 100 2.57 7.86 7.70
C LYS A 100 2.90 6.35 7.73
N CYS A 101 3.68 5.83 6.80
CA CYS A 101 4.03 4.41 6.80
C CYS A 101 4.67 3.95 8.12
N CYS A 102 5.57 4.77 8.68
CA CYS A 102 6.20 4.55 9.97
C CYS A 102 5.19 4.63 11.12
N GLU A 103 4.34 5.66 11.14
CA GLU A 103 3.27 5.83 12.12
C GLU A 103 2.32 4.63 12.16
N TYR A 104 1.93 4.10 10.99
CA TYR A 104 1.08 2.91 10.88
C TYR A 104 1.80 1.59 11.17
N GLY A 105 3.13 1.60 11.25
CA GLY A 105 3.91 0.40 11.56
C GLY A 105 4.06 -0.57 10.38
N TYR A 106 3.98 -0.04 9.15
CA TYR A 106 4.02 -0.82 7.90
C TYR A 106 5.34 -0.72 7.14
N LEU A 107 6.36 -0.09 7.70
CA LEU A 107 7.65 0.02 7.05
C LEU A 107 8.23 -1.36 6.75
N ASN A 108 8.71 -1.54 5.52
CA ASN A 108 9.43 -2.73 5.09
C ASN A 108 10.42 -2.35 3.97
N ASP A 109 11.25 -3.32 3.56
CA ASP A 109 12.28 -3.08 2.56
C ASP A 109 11.71 -2.66 1.18
N HIS A 110 10.47 -3.03 0.85
CA HIS A 110 9.83 -2.62 -0.40
C HIS A 110 9.42 -1.15 -0.38
N VAL A 111 8.90 -0.66 0.74
CA VAL A 111 8.60 0.77 0.93
C VAL A 111 9.89 1.58 0.82
N LEU A 112 10.97 1.17 1.49
CA LEU A 112 12.28 1.83 1.40
C LEU A 112 12.82 1.82 -0.04
N TRP A 113 12.68 0.71 -0.76
CA TRP A 113 13.08 0.63 -2.15
C TRP A 113 12.29 1.60 -3.05
N LYS A 114 10.96 1.67 -2.88
CA LYS A 114 10.13 2.61 -3.63
C LYS A 114 10.46 4.07 -3.32
N LEU A 115 10.77 4.37 -2.05
CA LEU A 115 11.18 5.70 -1.64
C LEU A 115 12.45 6.16 -2.37
N LYS A 116 13.42 5.25 -2.58
CA LYS A 116 14.64 5.52 -3.37
C LYS A 116 14.37 5.82 -4.85
N LEU A 117 13.24 5.34 -5.41
CA LEU A 117 12.86 5.67 -6.79
C LEU A 117 12.17 7.03 -6.88
N ALA A 118 11.61 7.52 -5.78
CA ALA A 118 10.93 8.81 -5.70
C ALA A 118 11.90 9.97 -5.39
N LEU A 119 13.01 9.68 -4.70
CA LEU A 119 13.93 10.69 -4.14
C LEU A 119 15.36 10.52 -4.65
N SER A 120 16.12 11.61 -4.62
CA SER A 120 17.59 11.55 -4.67
C SER A 120 18.17 10.93 -3.39
N GLU A 121 19.46 10.55 -3.41
CA GLU A 121 20.13 10.01 -2.22
C GLU A 121 20.17 10.99 -1.05
N GLN A 122 20.37 12.28 -1.33
CA GLN A 122 20.39 13.32 -0.31
C GLN A 122 19.02 13.49 0.35
N GLU A 123 17.95 13.55 -0.46
CA GLU A 123 16.58 13.63 0.03
C GLU A 123 16.18 12.37 0.80
N TYR A 124 16.57 11.20 0.32
CA TYR A 124 16.36 9.94 1.02
C TYR A 124 17.02 9.97 2.41
N PHE A 125 18.27 10.43 2.50
CA PHE A 125 18.97 10.56 3.78
C PHE A 125 18.26 11.56 4.71
N GLN A 126 17.75 12.67 4.18
CA GLN A 126 16.98 13.65 4.96
C GLN A 126 15.70 13.06 5.55
N VAL A 127 15.00 12.20 4.81
CA VAL A 127 13.73 11.59 5.23
C VAL A 127 13.95 10.40 6.16
N VAL A 128 14.89 9.51 5.83
CA VAL A 128 15.09 8.23 6.52
C VAL A 128 16.10 8.35 7.68
N GLY A 129 17.00 9.34 7.62
CA GLY A 129 18.11 9.49 8.58
C GLY A 129 19.23 8.46 8.43
N ALA A 130 19.20 7.67 7.35
CA ALA A 130 20.17 6.62 7.08
C ALA A 130 20.41 6.45 5.57
N GLY A 131 21.50 5.77 5.21
CA GLY A 131 21.91 5.59 3.82
C GLY A 131 20.96 4.70 2.99
N PRO A 132 21.05 4.74 1.66
CA PRO A 132 20.20 3.97 0.75
C PRO A 132 20.41 2.44 0.86
N GLU A 133 21.40 1.95 1.58
CA GLU A 133 21.61 0.52 1.88
C GLU A 133 20.79 0.02 3.08
N THR A 134 20.16 0.92 3.82
CA THR A 134 19.51 0.57 5.09
C THR A 134 18.29 -0.30 4.88
N LYS A 135 18.11 -1.29 5.78
CA LYS A 135 16.95 -2.19 5.79
C LYS A 135 15.93 -1.74 6.84
N SER A 136 14.69 -2.18 6.65
CA SER A 136 13.62 -1.95 7.63
C SER A 136 13.91 -2.57 9.00
N SER A 137 14.72 -3.62 9.06
CA SER A 137 15.20 -4.23 10.31
C SER A 137 16.14 -3.35 11.12
N ASP A 138 16.78 -2.39 10.45
CA ASP A 138 17.81 -1.52 11.06
C ASP A 138 17.16 -0.21 11.56
N MET A 139 15.86 -0.03 11.32
CA MET A 139 15.05 1.10 11.72
C MET A 139 14.38 0.88 13.09
N ASP A 140 13.71 1.91 13.61
CA ASP A 140 12.90 1.78 14.83
C ASP A 140 11.91 0.59 14.68
N PRO A 141 11.94 -0.41 15.57
CA PRO A 141 11.07 -1.58 15.47
C PRO A 141 9.57 -1.24 15.45
N SER A 142 9.17 -0.11 16.04
CA SER A 142 7.77 0.36 16.04
C SER A 142 7.27 0.73 14.65
N TRP A 143 8.18 1.08 13.72
CA TRP A 143 7.85 1.40 12.33
C TRP A 143 7.50 0.16 11.51
N SER A 144 7.88 -1.03 11.99
CA SER A 144 7.60 -2.32 11.35
C SER A 144 6.66 -3.22 12.16
N ARG A 145 6.09 -2.71 13.26
CA ARG A 145 5.34 -3.51 14.26
C ARG A 145 4.20 -4.34 13.65
N THR A 146 3.47 -3.77 12.69
CA THR A 146 2.29 -4.40 12.10
C THR A 146 2.67 -5.48 11.09
N VAL A 147 3.78 -5.29 10.37
CA VAL A 147 4.36 -6.29 9.46
C VAL A 147 4.86 -7.51 10.24
N VAL A 148 5.52 -7.28 11.37
CA VAL A 148 6.04 -8.35 12.23
C VAL A 148 4.90 -9.17 12.84
N MET A 149 3.83 -8.52 13.32
CA MET A 149 2.65 -9.22 13.86
C MET A 149 1.97 -10.13 12.83
N LYS A 150 1.70 -9.62 11.61
CA LYS A 150 1.08 -10.43 10.53
C LYS A 150 1.92 -11.66 10.18
N ARG A 151 3.25 -11.50 10.01
CA ARG A 151 4.17 -12.63 9.75
C ARG A 151 4.13 -13.69 10.85
N SER A 152 4.00 -13.28 12.11
CA SER A 152 3.86 -14.22 13.22
C SER A 152 2.56 -15.00 13.12
N GLN A 153 1.43 -14.34 12.87
CA GLN A 153 0.13 -15.00 12.71
C GLN A 153 0.12 -16.00 11.54
N ASP A 154 0.69 -15.63 10.39
CA ASP A 154 0.80 -16.51 9.23
C ASP A 154 1.62 -17.77 9.54
N ARG A 155 2.76 -17.64 10.24
CA ARG A 155 3.58 -18.79 10.64
C ARG A 155 2.84 -19.78 11.54
N HIS A 156 1.97 -19.29 12.43
CA HIS A 156 1.18 -20.14 13.31
C HIS A 156 -0.02 -20.79 12.60
N GLY A 157 -0.56 -20.16 11.55
CA GLY A 157 -1.65 -20.71 10.73
C GLY A 157 -1.22 -21.84 9.79
N TRP A 158 -0.04 -21.70 9.17
CA TRP A 158 0.46 -22.69 8.20
C TRP A 158 0.96 -24.00 8.84
N GLY A 159 1.22 -23.99 10.15
CA GLY A 159 1.67 -25.18 10.90
C GLY A 159 0.57 -26.19 11.24
N ARG A 160 -0.72 -25.80 11.22
CA ARG A 160 -1.82 -26.69 11.65
C ARG A 160 -2.48 -27.48 10.51
N ASN A 161 -2.36 -27.04 9.26
CA ASN A 161 -3.14 -27.63 8.15
C ASN A 161 -2.42 -28.70 7.32
N ARG A 162 -1.14 -28.97 7.55
CA ARG A 162 -0.39 -29.99 6.77
C ARG A 162 -0.46 -31.42 7.29
N HIS A 163 -1.09 -31.66 8.43
CA HIS A 163 -1.07 -32.98 9.07
C HIS A 163 -2.36 -33.80 8.95
N ARG A 164 -3.40 -33.30 8.28
CA ARG A 164 -4.71 -33.98 8.20
C ARG A 164 -5.01 -34.72 6.88
N ASP A 165 -4.36 -34.39 5.77
CA ASP A 165 -4.69 -34.98 4.45
C ASP A 165 -3.72 -36.07 3.99
N ARG A 166 -3.31 -36.98 4.89
CA ARG A 166 -2.45 -38.10 4.49
C ARG A 166 -2.75 -39.43 5.16
N ARG A 167 -4.01 -39.73 5.50
CA ARG A 167 -4.45 -41.11 5.78
C ARG A 167 -5.94 -41.27 5.48
N GLU A 168 -6.26 -41.67 4.25
CA GLU A 168 -7.35 -42.61 3.94
C GLU A 168 -7.27 -42.96 2.45
N ASN A 169 -6.46 -43.98 2.15
CA ASN A 169 -6.49 -44.72 0.90
C ASN A 169 -5.90 -46.10 1.20
N HIS A 170 -6.71 -47.01 1.76
CA HIS A 170 -6.46 -48.44 1.64
C HIS A 170 -7.71 -49.28 1.93
N TYR A 171 -8.27 -49.86 0.86
CA TYR A 171 -8.94 -51.16 0.74
C TYR A 171 -10.21 -51.48 1.55
N ASP A 172 -11.27 -51.84 0.81
CA ASP A 172 -11.94 -53.16 0.83
C ASP A 172 -12.80 -53.24 -0.46
N ARG A 173 -12.48 -54.05 -1.48
CA ARG A 173 -12.79 -55.50 -1.65
C ARG A 173 -14.09 -55.89 -0.94
N TYR A 174 -15.20 -56.02 -1.67
CA TYR A 174 -15.67 -57.23 -2.36
C TYR A 174 -16.78 -56.85 -3.36
#